data_AF-A0A3N7GX02-F1
#
_entry.id   AF-A0A3N7GX02-F1
#
_cell.length_a   1.000
_cell.length_b   1.000
_cell.length_c   1.000
_cell.angle_alpha   90.00
_cell.angle_beta   90.00
_cell.angle_gamma   90.00
#
_symmetry.space_group_name_H-M   'P 1'
#
loop_
_entity.id
_entity.type
_entity.pdbx_description
1 polymer ?
#
loop_
_entity_poly.entity_id
_entity_poly.type
_entity_poly.pdbx_seq_one_letter_code
_entity_poly.pdbx_strand_id
1 'polypeptide(L)'
;MLNSLVKKTKIIFGKRLRGFRVAAGLSQRDFADFMNTGNNYISELENGLANPSFELLICYAAFFGVKYYQLGDPDFPIPSLDQLPASTLRKITELEKAKQAAAAKILKEKAEQKEKGLPGRAAQLHALINKGFFKQPKTARQVFAKLNPDIPESAFGNYTEELTKITGTLSKGRFAKLLDKLAPKGKSTAVRFRVKAVDQEGYENLGNVTPIAAEKK
;
A
#
# COMPACT_ATOMS: atom_id res chain seq x y z
N MET A 1 17.82 34.92 -13.20
CA MET A 1 18.60 34.57 -11.99
C MET A 1 17.72 34.28 -10.76
N LEU A 2 16.77 35.16 -10.41
CA LEU A 2 15.91 35.00 -9.20
C LEU A 2 15.13 33.67 -9.14
N ASN A 3 14.47 33.26 -10.24
CA ASN A 3 13.70 32.00 -10.26
C ASN A 3 14.56 30.75 -10.01
N SER A 4 15.81 30.75 -10.48
CA SER A 4 16.75 29.66 -10.25
C SER A 4 17.17 29.59 -8.79
N LEU A 5 17.39 30.74 -8.16
CA LEU A 5 17.74 30.83 -6.75
C LEU A 5 16.57 30.35 -5.87
N VAL A 6 15.35 30.85 -6.12
CA VAL A 6 14.14 30.43 -5.37
C VAL A 6 13.92 28.93 -5.47
N LYS A 7 14.06 28.35 -6.67
CA LYS A 7 13.95 26.89 -6.87
C LYS A 7 14.98 26.13 -6.05
N LYS A 8 16.24 26.58 -6.06
CA LYS A 8 17.32 25.96 -5.27
C LYS A 8 17.00 26.01 -3.77
N THR A 9 16.54 27.15 -3.26
CA THR A 9 16.18 27.32 -1.84
C THR A 9 15.04 26.39 -1.45
N LYS A 10 13.99 26.26 -2.27
CA LYS A 10 12.88 25.33 -2.01
C LYS A 10 13.33 23.87 -1.92
N ILE A 11 14.23 23.45 -2.82
CA ILE A 11 14.78 22.08 -2.80
C ILE A 11 15.60 21.85 -1.52
N ILE A 12 16.40 22.82 -1.09
CA ILE A 12 17.19 22.73 0.15
C ILE A 12 16.26 22.61 1.36
N PHE A 13 15.26 23.49 1.46
CA PHE A 13 14.25 23.42 2.52
C PHE A 13 13.52 22.08 2.54
N GLY A 14 13.04 21.60 1.39
CA GLY A 14 12.33 20.32 1.28
C GLY A 14 13.18 19.13 1.75
N LYS A 15 14.46 19.09 1.37
CA LYS A 15 15.41 18.07 1.85
C LYS A 15 15.62 18.15 3.35
N ARG A 16 15.69 19.35 3.92
CA ARG A 16 15.82 19.52 5.37
C ARG A 16 14.58 19.06 6.10
N LEU A 17 13.38 19.48 5.69
CA LEU A 17 12.12 19.05 6.28
C LEU A 17 11.98 17.52 6.27
N ARG A 18 12.38 16.88 5.17
CA ARG A 18 12.47 15.41 5.09
C ARG A 18 13.42 14.83 6.14
N GLY A 19 14.57 15.44 6.36
CA GLY A 19 15.53 15.04 7.39
C GLY A 19 14.92 15.06 8.79
N PHE A 20 14.26 16.17 9.18
CA PHE A 20 13.54 16.28 10.46
C PHE A 20 12.49 15.18 10.61
N ARG A 21 11.67 14.96 9.56
CA ARG A 21 10.63 13.92 9.59
C ARG A 21 11.20 12.52 9.75
N VAL A 22 12.26 12.19 9.01
CA VAL A 22 12.88 10.86 9.05
C VAL A 22 13.60 10.62 10.39
N ALA A 23 14.26 11.64 10.95
CA ALA A 23 14.87 11.56 12.28
C ALA A 23 13.83 11.29 13.39
N ALA A 24 12.60 11.78 13.21
CA ALA A 24 11.46 11.48 14.07
C ALA A 24 10.80 10.11 13.80
N GLY A 25 11.28 9.32 12.84
CA GLY A 25 10.74 7.99 12.51
C GLY A 25 9.41 8.00 11.75
N LEU A 26 9.03 9.12 11.13
CA LEU A 26 7.71 9.30 10.54
C LEU A 26 7.70 9.07 9.03
N SER A 27 6.65 8.43 8.51
CA SER A 27 6.35 8.46 7.08
C SER A 27 5.77 9.82 6.67
N GLN A 28 5.76 10.13 5.36
CA GLN A 28 5.12 11.36 4.85
C GLN A 28 3.64 11.44 5.25
N ARG A 29 2.94 10.28 5.25
CA ARG A 29 1.56 10.18 5.68
C ARG A 29 1.39 10.45 7.17
N ASP A 30 2.23 9.85 8.02
CA ASP A 30 2.15 10.07 9.47
C ASP A 30 2.33 11.56 9.80
N PHE A 31 3.31 12.21 9.17
CA PHE A 31 3.55 13.63 9.38
C PHE A 31 2.41 14.50 8.82
N ALA A 32 1.86 14.15 7.65
CA ALA A 32 0.71 14.83 7.09
C ALA A 32 -0.50 14.77 8.03
N ASP A 33 -0.77 13.59 8.60
CA ASP A 33 -1.86 13.35 9.55
C ASP A 33 -1.66 14.18 10.83
N PHE A 34 -0.44 14.25 11.39
CA PHE A 34 -0.16 15.11 12.55
C PHE A 34 -0.34 16.60 12.27
N MET A 35 -0.07 17.02 11.03
CA MET A 35 -0.18 18.41 10.61
C MET A 35 -1.57 18.76 10.05
N ASN A 36 -2.48 17.79 9.98
CA ASN A 36 -3.78 17.93 9.34
C ASN A 36 -3.67 18.45 7.89
N THR A 37 -2.75 17.87 7.12
CA THR A 37 -2.48 18.21 5.72
C THR A 37 -2.54 16.96 4.83
N GLY A 38 -2.50 17.15 3.51
CA GLY A 38 -2.48 16.03 2.57
C GLY A 38 -1.09 15.40 2.42
N ASN A 39 -1.02 14.08 2.29
CA ASN A 39 0.24 13.36 1.99
C ASN A 39 0.93 13.88 0.72
N ASN A 40 0.16 14.19 -0.33
CA ASN A 40 0.70 14.76 -1.57
C ASN A 40 1.38 16.11 -1.31
N TYR A 41 0.83 16.93 -0.43
CA TYR A 41 1.39 18.23 -0.10
C TYR A 41 2.74 18.10 0.63
N ILE A 42 2.86 17.17 1.58
CA ILE A 42 4.16 16.86 2.22
C ILE A 42 5.18 16.38 1.18
N SER A 43 4.76 15.51 0.25
CA SER A 43 5.63 15.06 -0.85
C SER A 43 6.09 16.23 -1.74
N GLU A 44 5.19 17.12 -2.13
CA GLU A 44 5.52 18.30 -2.94
C GLU A 44 6.46 19.26 -2.21
N LEU A 45 6.24 19.49 -0.91
CA LEU A 45 7.13 20.29 -0.08
C LEU A 45 8.55 19.72 -0.03
N GLU A 46 8.68 18.42 0.23
CA GLU A 46 9.98 17.75 0.33
C GLU A 46 10.75 17.74 -1.00
N ASN A 47 10.03 17.84 -2.13
CA ASN A 47 10.62 17.93 -3.46
C ASN A 47 10.81 19.39 -3.94
N GLY A 48 10.48 20.39 -3.11
CA GLY A 48 10.59 21.81 -3.45
C GLY A 48 9.59 22.28 -4.51
N LEU A 49 8.50 21.53 -4.70
CA LEU A 49 7.42 21.81 -5.64
C LEU A 49 6.33 22.70 -5.02
N ALA A 50 6.13 22.62 -3.71
CA ALA A 50 5.19 23.44 -2.96
C ALA A 50 5.90 24.53 -2.13
N ASN A 51 5.11 25.48 -1.62
CA ASN A 51 5.55 26.48 -0.65
C ASN A 51 4.70 26.34 0.62
N PRO A 52 5.30 26.14 1.80
CA PRO A 52 4.53 26.17 3.05
C PRO A 52 4.10 27.60 3.35
N SER A 53 2.90 27.77 3.90
CA SER A 53 2.53 29.04 4.52
C SER A 53 3.39 29.29 5.75
N PHE A 54 3.45 30.53 6.20
CA PHE A 54 4.23 30.87 7.39
C PHE A 54 3.67 30.20 8.65
N GLU A 55 2.35 30.07 8.74
CA GLU A 55 1.64 29.35 9.81
C GLU A 55 2.05 27.88 9.84
N LEU A 56 2.11 27.23 8.68
CA LEU A 56 2.57 25.83 8.58
C LEU A 56 4.03 25.68 9.01
N LEU A 57 4.90 26.62 8.64
CA LEU A 57 6.30 26.60 9.10
C LEU A 57 6.41 26.67 10.62
N ILE A 58 5.60 27.50 11.26
CA ILE A 58 5.56 27.59 12.74
C ILE A 58 5.06 26.28 13.33
N CYS A 59 3.98 25.70 12.79
CA CYS A 59 3.45 24.41 13.25
C CYS A 59 4.47 23.28 13.12
N TYR A 60 5.17 23.20 11.98
CA TYR A 60 6.19 22.20 11.73
C TYR A 60 7.36 22.36 12.70
N ALA A 61 7.82 23.59 12.90
CA ALA A 61 8.93 23.87 13.80
C ALA A 61 8.57 23.54 15.26
N ALA A 62 7.36 23.91 15.70
CA ALA A 62 6.84 23.58 17.01
C ALA A 62 6.75 22.07 17.24
N PHE A 63 6.36 21.30 16.22
CA PHE A 63 6.35 19.84 16.29
C PHE A 63 7.74 19.27 16.55
N PHE A 64 8.79 19.82 15.93
CA PHE A 64 10.16 19.37 16.14
C PHE A 64 10.88 20.06 17.33
N GLY A 65 10.24 21.00 18.02
CA GLY A 65 10.84 21.74 19.14
C GLY A 65 11.85 22.80 18.71
N VAL A 66 11.79 23.27 17.47
CA VAL A 66 12.74 24.23 16.89
C VAL A 66 12.03 25.53 16.49
N LYS A 67 12.80 26.54 16.07
CA LYS A 67 12.27 27.79 15.49
C LYS A 67 12.07 27.62 13.97
N TYR A 68 11.11 28.34 13.40
CA TYR A 68 10.73 28.17 11.99
C TYR A 68 11.90 28.37 11.01
N TYR A 69 12.82 29.30 11.29
CA TYR A 69 13.99 29.56 10.45
C TYR A 69 15.02 28.41 10.50
N GLN A 70 15.07 27.64 11.59
CA GLN A 70 15.98 26.49 11.75
C GLN A 70 15.60 25.31 10.85
N LEU A 71 14.35 25.24 10.38
CA LEU A 71 13.93 24.22 9.41
C LEU A 71 14.65 24.39 8.07
N GLY A 72 14.91 25.63 7.66
CA GLY A 72 15.57 25.95 6.38
C GLY A 72 17.09 26.10 6.46
N ASP A 73 17.64 26.24 7.66
CA ASP A 73 19.07 26.49 7.90
C ASP A 73 19.92 25.23 7.68
N PRO A 74 20.75 25.13 6.62
CA PRO A 74 21.60 23.98 6.32
C PRO A 74 22.54 23.54 7.45
N ASP A 75 22.93 24.46 8.32
CA ASP A 75 23.94 24.22 9.35
C ASP A 75 23.32 23.89 10.72
N PHE A 76 22.01 24.08 10.86
CA PHE A 76 21.31 23.70 12.09
C PHE A 76 21.27 22.17 12.24
N PRO A 77 21.62 21.60 13.40
CA PRO A 77 21.55 20.16 13.61
C PRO A 77 20.09 19.68 13.66
N ILE A 78 19.80 18.56 13.02
CA ILE A 78 18.47 17.94 13.09
C ILE A 78 18.35 17.23 14.44
N PRO A 79 17.35 17.56 15.28
CA PRO A 79 17.20 16.94 16.58
C PRO A 79 16.90 15.44 16.43
N SER A 80 17.51 14.63 17.29
CA SER A 80 17.19 13.22 17.41
C SER A 80 15.83 13.03 18.10
N LEU A 81 15.27 11.82 18.01
CA LEU A 81 13.94 11.50 18.54
C LEU A 81 13.79 11.87 20.03
N ASP A 82 14.82 11.61 20.84
CA ASP A 82 14.88 11.91 22.28
C ASP A 82 14.94 13.41 22.61
N GLN A 83 15.29 14.26 21.63
CA GLN A 83 15.35 15.72 21.77
C GLN A 83 14.04 16.40 21.37
N LEU A 84 13.04 15.65 20.90
CA LEU A 84 11.75 16.21 20.50
C LEU A 84 10.89 16.62 21.72
N PRO A 85 9.94 17.55 21.54
CA PRO A 85 9.00 17.92 22.58
C PRO A 85 8.25 16.71 23.14
N ALA A 86 7.99 16.70 24.46
CA ALA A 86 7.26 15.62 25.13
C ALA A 86 5.86 15.38 24.52
N SER A 87 5.20 16.44 24.05
CA SER A 87 3.91 16.35 23.33
C SER A 87 4.05 15.59 22.02
N THR A 88 5.11 15.84 21.26
CA THR A 88 5.43 15.14 20.01
C THR A 88 5.76 13.67 20.28
N LEU A 89 6.64 13.40 21.25
CA LEU A 89 7.02 12.03 21.63
C LEU A 89 5.81 11.17 22.02
N ARG A 90 4.84 11.73 22.76
CA ARG A 90 3.58 11.06 23.11
C ARG A 90 2.79 10.67 21.86
N LYS A 91 2.58 11.61 20.94
CA LYS A 91 1.87 11.37 19.67
C LYS A 91 2.54 10.27 18.83
N ILE A 92 3.86 10.30 18.72
CA ILE A 92 4.63 9.29 17.97
C ILE A 92 4.48 7.92 18.63
N THR A 93 4.57 7.86 19.96
CA THR A 93 4.42 6.60 20.72
C THR A 93 3.03 5.99 20.56
N GLU A 94 1.99 6.82 20.60
CA GLU A 94 0.60 6.40 20.40
C GLU A 94 0.39 5.85 18.98
N LEU A 95 0.93 6.53 17.97
CA LEU A 95 0.89 6.08 16.59
C LEU A 95 1.58 4.71 16.43
N GLU A 96 2.77 4.53 17.00
CA GLU A 96 3.51 3.26 16.90
C GLU A 96 2.77 2.11 17.62
N LYS A 97 2.19 2.37 18.79
CA LYS A 97 1.32 1.38 19.47
C LYS A 97 0.11 1.00 18.62
N ALA A 98 -0.53 1.97 17.96
CA ALA A 98 -1.66 1.72 17.07
C ALA A 98 -1.25 0.87 15.86
N LYS A 99 -0.11 1.17 15.24
CA LYS A 99 0.46 0.36 14.15
C LYS A 99 0.76 -1.08 14.58
N GLN A 100 1.37 -1.26 15.76
CA GLN A 100 1.66 -2.58 16.32
C GLN A 100 0.38 -3.38 16.62
N ALA A 101 -0.63 -2.74 17.21
CA ALA A 101 -1.92 -3.39 17.48
C ALA A 101 -2.62 -3.80 16.19
N ALA A 102 -2.63 -2.94 15.16
CA ALA A 102 -3.17 -3.26 13.84
C ALA A 102 -2.43 -4.44 13.18
N ALA A 103 -1.09 -4.43 13.22
CA ALA A 103 -0.27 -5.52 12.69
C ALA A 103 -0.52 -6.84 13.43
N ALA A 104 -0.62 -6.81 14.76
CA ALA A 104 -0.93 -7.97 15.59
C ALA A 104 -2.32 -8.54 15.27
N LYS A 105 -3.33 -7.68 15.07
CA LYS A 105 -4.67 -8.10 14.64
C LYS A 105 -4.64 -8.81 13.29
N ILE A 106 -3.95 -8.24 12.29
CA ILE A 106 -3.79 -8.85 10.96
C ILE A 106 -3.08 -10.20 11.07
N LEU A 107 -2.08 -10.34 11.94
CA LEU A 107 -1.37 -11.60 12.13
C LEU A 107 -2.28 -12.67 12.77
N LYS A 108 -3.08 -12.31 13.78
CA LYS A 108 -4.08 -13.20 14.39
C LYS A 108 -5.13 -13.64 13.37
N GLU A 109 -5.71 -12.71 12.60
CA GLU A 109 -6.66 -13.03 11.54
C GLU A 109 -6.07 -13.99 10.50
N LYS A 110 -4.82 -13.78 10.09
CA LYS A 110 -4.11 -14.70 9.18
C LYS A 110 -3.85 -16.07 9.81
N ALA A 111 -3.53 -16.13 11.10
CA ALA A 111 -3.32 -17.39 11.82
C ALA A 111 -4.64 -18.17 11.95
N GLU A 112 -5.73 -17.52 12.32
CA GLU A 112 -7.07 -18.12 12.39
C GLU A 112 -7.55 -18.60 11.02
N GLN A 113 -7.29 -17.84 9.94
CA GLN A 113 -7.59 -18.28 8.58
C GLN A 113 -6.80 -19.54 8.18
N LYS A 114 -5.54 -19.62 8.61
CA LYS A 114 -4.67 -20.78 8.37
C LYS A 114 -5.13 -22.00 9.18
N GLU A 115 -5.52 -21.81 10.45
CA GLU A 115 -6.03 -22.85 11.34
C GLU A 115 -7.39 -23.40 10.88
N LYS A 116 -8.28 -22.54 10.38
CA LYS A 116 -9.53 -22.95 9.72
C LYS A 116 -9.32 -23.60 8.35
N GLY A 117 -8.08 -23.75 7.88
CA GLY A 117 -7.75 -24.36 6.60
C GLY A 117 -8.21 -23.59 5.37
N LEU A 118 -8.64 -22.31 5.52
CA LEU A 118 -9.09 -21.52 4.39
C LEU A 118 -7.87 -21.09 3.54
N PRO A 119 -7.78 -21.52 2.27
CA PRO A 119 -6.71 -21.08 1.41
C PRO A 119 -6.79 -19.56 1.24
N GLY A 120 -5.65 -18.85 1.28
CA GLY A 120 -5.63 -17.42 1.00
C GLY A 120 -6.18 -17.12 -0.39
N ARG A 121 -6.63 -15.89 -0.64
CA ARG A 121 -7.22 -15.44 -1.91
C ARG A 121 -6.50 -15.94 -3.17
N ALA A 122 -5.17 -15.80 -3.20
CA ALA A 122 -4.38 -16.26 -4.35
C ALA A 122 -4.42 -17.79 -4.48
N ALA A 123 -4.42 -18.55 -3.40
CA ALA A 123 -4.57 -20.00 -3.43
C ALA A 123 -5.99 -20.41 -3.89
N GLN A 124 -7.04 -19.71 -3.43
CA GLN A 124 -8.42 -19.92 -3.91
C GLN A 124 -8.54 -19.70 -5.43
N LEU A 125 -7.95 -18.61 -5.93
CA LEU A 125 -7.95 -18.32 -7.36
C LEU A 125 -7.15 -19.35 -8.17
N HIS A 126 -6.00 -19.82 -7.66
CA HIS A 126 -5.24 -20.93 -8.26
C HIS A 126 -6.06 -22.21 -8.33
N ALA A 127 -6.77 -22.56 -7.25
CA ALA A 127 -7.64 -23.72 -7.22
C ALA A 127 -8.76 -23.62 -8.28
N LEU A 128 -9.32 -22.42 -8.51
CA LEU A 128 -10.30 -22.21 -9.60
C LEU A 128 -9.69 -22.40 -10.99
N ILE A 129 -8.44 -22.00 -11.22
CA ILE A 129 -7.74 -22.24 -12.49
C ILE A 129 -7.56 -23.75 -12.71
N ASN A 130 -7.04 -24.46 -11.71
CA ASN A 130 -6.82 -25.92 -11.79
C ASN A 130 -8.14 -26.69 -11.99
N LYS A 131 -9.24 -26.24 -11.36
CA LYS A 131 -10.59 -26.78 -11.59
C LYS A 131 -11.20 -26.41 -12.96
N GLY A 132 -10.46 -25.73 -13.83
CA GLY A 132 -10.90 -25.36 -15.18
C GLY A 132 -11.93 -24.24 -15.24
N PHE A 133 -12.14 -23.47 -14.16
CA PHE A 133 -13.15 -22.41 -14.12
C PHE A 133 -12.90 -21.31 -15.17
N PHE A 134 -11.62 -21.06 -15.50
CA PHE A 134 -11.17 -20.07 -16.48
C PHE A 134 -10.94 -20.65 -17.89
N LYS A 135 -11.39 -21.89 -18.18
CA LYS A 135 -11.40 -22.42 -19.57
C LYS A 135 -12.23 -21.53 -20.49
N GLN A 136 -13.29 -20.93 -19.95
CA GLN A 136 -14.09 -19.89 -20.60
C GLN A 136 -13.81 -18.52 -19.98
N PRO A 137 -13.99 -17.41 -20.72
CA PRO A 137 -13.81 -16.07 -20.17
C PRO A 137 -14.70 -15.79 -18.95
N LYS A 138 -14.09 -15.50 -17.79
CA LYS A 138 -14.79 -15.17 -16.53
C LYS A 138 -14.50 -13.74 -16.06
N THR A 139 -15.49 -13.08 -15.49
CA THR A 139 -15.32 -11.77 -14.84
C THR A 139 -14.97 -11.90 -13.36
N ALA A 140 -14.45 -10.82 -12.77
CA ALA A 140 -14.23 -10.76 -11.32
C ALA A 140 -15.52 -11.00 -10.52
N ARG A 141 -16.69 -10.55 -11.01
CA ARG A 141 -17.98 -10.84 -10.38
C ARG A 141 -18.30 -12.33 -10.35
N GLN A 142 -18.10 -13.04 -11.45
CA GLN A 142 -18.33 -14.49 -11.51
C GLN A 142 -17.35 -15.26 -10.63
N VAL A 143 -16.11 -14.78 -10.54
CA VAL A 143 -15.12 -15.33 -9.61
C VAL A 143 -15.55 -15.09 -8.16
N PHE A 144 -16.02 -13.89 -7.81
CA PHE A 144 -16.51 -13.57 -6.47
C PHE A 144 -17.69 -14.47 -6.07
N ALA A 145 -18.67 -14.64 -6.96
CA ALA A 145 -19.81 -15.53 -6.76
C ALA A 145 -19.38 -16.98 -6.50
N LYS A 146 -18.35 -17.46 -7.22
CA LYS A 146 -17.85 -18.82 -7.04
C LYS A 146 -17.09 -19.02 -5.73
N LEU A 147 -16.43 -17.97 -5.23
CA LEU A 147 -15.70 -18.00 -3.96
C LEU A 147 -16.61 -17.80 -2.76
N ASN A 148 -17.74 -17.11 -2.92
CA ASN A 148 -18.69 -16.77 -1.86
C ASN A 148 -20.11 -17.15 -2.30
N PRO A 149 -20.44 -18.45 -2.35
CA PRO A 149 -21.73 -18.92 -2.83
C PRO A 149 -22.91 -18.44 -1.98
N ASP A 150 -22.67 -18.13 -0.70
CA ASP A 150 -23.70 -17.68 0.25
C ASP A 150 -24.11 -16.21 0.07
N ILE A 151 -23.38 -15.44 -0.75
CA ILE A 151 -23.67 -14.02 -0.98
C ILE A 151 -24.50 -13.87 -2.27
N PRO A 152 -25.74 -13.34 -2.20
CA PRO A 152 -26.56 -13.14 -3.39
C PRO A 152 -25.98 -12.05 -4.30
N GLU A 153 -26.15 -12.19 -5.62
CA GLU A 153 -25.59 -11.25 -6.60
C GLU A 153 -26.10 -9.81 -6.41
N SER A 154 -27.33 -9.64 -5.89
CA SER A 154 -27.91 -8.33 -5.56
C SER A 154 -27.08 -7.55 -4.53
N ALA A 155 -26.36 -8.26 -3.64
CA ALA A 155 -25.53 -7.65 -2.61
C ALA A 155 -24.11 -7.27 -3.10
N PHE A 156 -23.73 -7.63 -4.34
CA PHE A 156 -22.36 -7.41 -4.83
C PHE A 156 -21.97 -5.93 -4.93
N GLY A 157 -22.94 -5.02 -4.98
CA GLY A 157 -22.69 -3.57 -4.91
C GLY A 157 -21.93 -3.14 -3.66
N ASN A 158 -22.06 -3.88 -2.56
CA ASN A 158 -21.40 -3.59 -1.29
C ASN A 158 -19.94 -4.11 -1.21
N TYR A 159 -19.49 -4.86 -2.23
CA TYR A 159 -18.19 -5.55 -2.24
C TYR A 159 -17.29 -5.07 -3.40
N THR A 160 -17.43 -3.81 -3.80
CA THR A 160 -16.66 -3.20 -4.91
C THR A 160 -15.15 -3.27 -4.69
N GLU A 161 -14.68 -3.10 -3.46
CA GLU A 161 -13.26 -3.20 -3.11
C GLU A 161 -12.73 -4.64 -3.32
N GLU A 162 -13.47 -5.65 -2.90
CA GLU A 162 -13.11 -7.06 -3.09
C GLU A 162 -13.11 -7.46 -4.57
N LEU A 163 -14.08 -6.98 -5.35
CA LEU A 163 -14.10 -7.16 -6.82
C LEU A 163 -12.88 -6.51 -7.49
N THR A 164 -12.45 -5.35 -6.99
CA THR A 164 -11.25 -4.66 -7.46
C THR A 164 -9.99 -5.45 -7.10
N LYS A 165 -9.91 -5.98 -5.87
CA LYS A 165 -8.81 -6.87 -5.45
C LYS A 165 -8.75 -8.16 -6.26
N ILE A 166 -9.89 -8.76 -6.62
CA ILE A 166 -9.96 -9.90 -7.55
C ILE A 166 -9.30 -9.55 -8.88
N THR A 167 -9.78 -8.49 -9.50
CA THR A 167 -9.29 -8.03 -10.80
C THR A 167 -7.80 -7.73 -10.76
N GLY A 168 -7.34 -7.05 -9.71
CA GLY A 168 -5.95 -6.72 -9.49
C GLY A 168 -5.07 -7.96 -9.31
N THR A 169 -5.54 -8.97 -8.57
CA THR A 169 -4.81 -10.23 -8.37
C THR A 169 -4.67 -11.01 -9.69
N LEU A 170 -5.76 -11.14 -10.45
CA LEU A 170 -5.77 -11.86 -11.73
C LEU A 170 -4.92 -11.18 -12.80
N SER A 171 -4.76 -9.85 -12.71
CA SER A 171 -4.01 -9.07 -13.69
C SER A 171 -2.50 -8.98 -13.42
N LYS A 172 -1.99 -9.54 -12.32
CA LYS A 172 -0.61 -9.33 -11.86
C LYS A 172 0.13 -10.64 -11.55
N GLY A 173 1.46 -10.54 -11.53
CA GLY A 173 2.35 -11.60 -11.08
C GLY A 173 2.15 -12.93 -11.82
N ARG A 174 2.09 -14.03 -11.06
CA ARG A 174 1.91 -15.39 -11.62
C ARG A 174 0.62 -15.56 -12.42
N PHE A 175 -0.46 -14.86 -12.07
CA PHE A 175 -1.73 -14.99 -12.79
C PHE A 175 -1.70 -14.36 -14.18
N ALA A 176 -0.98 -13.24 -14.36
CA ALA A 176 -0.78 -12.64 -15.68
C ALA A 176 0.00 -13.54 -16.64
N LYS A 177 0.81 -14.46 -16.10
CA LYS A 177 1.47 -15.51 -16.90
C LYS A 177 0.49 -16.59 -17.34
N LEU A 178 -0.49 -16.93 -16.48
CA LEU A 178 -1.44 -18.03 -16.68
C LEU A 178 -2.73 -17.64 -17.41
N LEU A 179 -3.12 -16.36 -17.35
CA LEU A 179 -4.39 -15.87 -17.85
C LEU A 179 -4.20 -14.77 -18.91
N ASP A 180 -5.00 -14.84 -19.96
CA ASP A 180 -5.23 -13.75 -20.91
C ASP A 180 -6.30 -12.80 -20.37
N LYS A 181 -5.98 -11.51 -20.41
CA LYS A 181 -6.89 -10.43 -20.07
C LYS A 181 -7.64 -10.00 -21.33
N LEU A 182 -8.95 -10.24 -21.35
CA LEU A 182 -9.83 -9.96 -22.48
C LEU A 182 -10.67 -8.70 -22.23
N ALA A 183 -10.88 -7.93 -23.29
CA ALA A 183 -11.74 -6.76 -23.26
C ALA A 183 -13.18 -7.13 -22.84
N PRO A 184 -13.92 -6.16 -22.27
CA PRO A 184 -15.33 -6.34 -21.96
C PRO A 184 -16.16 -6.74 -23.20
N LYS A 185 -17.30 -7.40 -22.99
CA LYS A 185 -18.19 -7.85 -24.08
C LYS A 185 -19.54 -7.13 -23.98
N GLY A 186 -20.03 -6.62 -25.12
CA GLY A 186 -21.33 -5.94 -25.20
C GLY A 186 -21.35 -4.64 -24.40
N LYS A 187 -22.44 -4.38 -23.65
CA LYS A 187 -22.62 -3.17 -22.82
C LYS A 187 -21.87 -3.20 -21.47
N SER A 188 -21.14 -4.28 -21.17
CA SER A 188 -20.42 -4.41 -19.89
C SER A 188 -19.09 -3.68 -19.94
N THR A 189 -18.66 -3.10 -18.81
CA THR A 189 -17.30 -2.56 -18.61
C THR A 189 -16.36 -3.57 -17.93
N ALA A 190 -16.85 -4.76 -17.57
CA ALA A 190 -16.09 -5.74 -16.82
C ALA A 190 -15.09 -6.48 -17.71
N VAL A 191 -13.81 -6.40 -17.33
CA VAL A 191 -12.73 -7.21 -17.91
C VAL A 191 -13.00 -8.70 -17.67
N ARG A 192 -12.62 -9.53 -18.63
CA ARG A 192 -12.74 -10.99 -18.55
C ARG A 192 -11.36 -11.64 -18.56
N PHE A 193 -11.22 -12.79 -17.92
CA PHE A 193 -9.98 -13.56 -17.85
C PHE A 193 -10.21 -14.97 -18.36
N ARG A 194 -9.26 -15.51 -19.13
CA ARG A 194 -9.27 -16.89 -19.65
C ARG A 194 -7.87 -17.50 -19.49
N VAL A 195 -7.73 -18.80 -19.29
CA VAL A 195 -6.41 -19.47 -19.32
C VAL A 195 -5.77 -19.32 -20.70
N LYS A 196 -4.46 -19.03 -20.73
CA LYS A 196 -3.69 -18.94 -21.99
C LYS A 196 -3.65 -20.28 -22.71
N ALA A 197 -3.57 -20.24 -24.02
CA ALA A 197 -3.59 -21.45 -24.86
C ALA A 197 -2.29 -22.29 -24.82
N VAL A 198 -1.32 -21.99 -23.95
CA VAL A 198 -0.06 -22.74 -23.86
C VAL A 198 -0.27 -23.97 -22.94
N ASP A 199 -0.39 -25.12 -23.60
CA ASP A 199 -0.18 -26.49 -23.15
C ASP A 199 -0.91 -26.96 -21.89
N GLN A 200 -2.07 -27.57 -22.09
CA GLN A 200 -2.72 -28.45 -21.12
C GLN A 200 -1.89 -29.69 -20.74
N GLU A 201 -0.76 -29.96 -21.40
CA GLU A 201 0.11 -31.12 -21.16
C GLU A 201 1.16 -30.93 -20.05
N GLY A 202 1.35 -29.73 -19.50
CA GLY A 202 2.34 -29.48 -18.44
C GLY A 202 1.82 -29.53 -16.99
N TYR A 203 0.53 -29.80 -16.77
CA TYR A 203 -0.14 -29.41 -15.51
C TYR A 203 -0.29 -30.50 -14.43
N GLU A 204 -0.01 -31.78 -14.72
CA GLU A 204 -0.17 -32.84 -13.70
C GLU A 204 0.99 -32.94 -12.68
N ASN A 205 2.14 -32.30 -12.93
CA ASN A 205 3.36 -32.52 -12.13
C ASN A 205 3.73 -31.44 -11.11
N LEU A 206 2.84 -30.49 -10.76
CA LEU A 206 3.13 -29.47 -9.74
C LEU A 206 2.58 -29.81 -8.34
N GLY A 207 2.08 -31.04 -8.13
CA GLY A 207 1.61 -31.54 -6.83
C GLY A 207 2.72 -31.95 -5.86
N ASN A 208 3.94 -32.18 -6.34
CA ASN A 208 5.08 -32.62 -5.53
C ASN A 208 6.26 -31.66 -5.70
N VAL A 209 6.18 -30.48 -5.08
CA VAL A 209 7.39 -29.74 -4.71
C VAL A 209 7.34 -29.58 -3.20
N THR A 210 8.11 -30.44 -2.53
CA THR A 210 8.47 -30.35 -1.12
C THR A 210 8.90 -28.92 -0.78
N PRO A 211 8.64 -28.43 0.44
CA PRO A 211 9.05 -27.09 0.82
C PRO A 211 10.58 -27.06 0.83
N ILE A 212 11.17 -26.28 -0.07
CA ILE A 212 12.61 -26.00 -0.05
C ILE A 212 12.87 -25.29 1.28
N ALA A 213 13.50 -26.03 2.19
CA ALA A 213 13.98 -25.55 3.46
C ALA A 213 14.92 -24.36 3.24
N ALA A 214 14.81 -23.38 4.13
CA ALA A 214 15.73 -22.27 4.22
C ALA A 214 17.14 -22.79 4.54
N GLU A 215 18.06 -22.67 3.59
CA GLU A 215 19.48 -22.64 3.92
C GLU A 215 19.87 -21.19 4.23
N LYS A 216 20.14 -20.98 5.53
CA LYS A 216 20.86 -19.82 6.03
C LYS A 216 22.29 -19.85 5.50
N LYS A 217 22.77 -18.73 4.97
CA LYS A 217 24.14 -18.26 5.13
C LYS A 217 24.10 -16.77 5.40
#